data_AF-A0A2E5IY07-F1
#
_entry.id   AF-A0A2E5IY07-F1
#
_cell.length_a   1.000
_cell.length_b   1.000
_cell.length_c   1.000
_cell.angle_alpha   90.00
_cell.angle_beta   90.00
_cell.angle_gamma   90.00
#
_symmetry.space_group_name_H-M   'P 1'
#
loop_
_entity.id
_entity.type
_entity.pdbx_description
1 polymer ?
#
loop_
_entity_poly.entity_id
_entity_poly.type
_entity_poly.pdbx_seq_one_letter_code
_entity_poly.pdbx_strand_id
1 'polypeptide(L)'
;MGAELVGVVTTLIIVVGLLGSAGYLISQVRSQRSLRFSLAGFLVVYVYVAAFAGMLVTAIGGSQAVNAGLSKIISAEFSYGREVIREPSLAESEALGFSNTDSQAERSQILDDARGLQSRIDRENQRLDIDFRVGLWQGLALAITGAVIYGFHLAARLLLGSVGRMRELRMGYLCVMLAVFGLVSILSIPAAVAETMEHLVHITSIHNPDDYVPAAGPVVANVIVFTPIWLVVLVLLIRQVRRTN
;
A
#
# COMPACT_ATOMS: atom_id res chain seq x y z
N MET A 1 -10.23 1.14 -4.06
CA MET A 1 -8.97 1.62 -3.44
C MET A 1 -7.86 2.01 -4.44
N GLY A 2 -7.93 1.69 -5.74
CA GLY A 2 -6.87 2.08 -6.69
C GLY A 2 -6.71 3.59 -6.94
N ALA A 3 -7.79 4.36 -6.86
CA ALA A 3 -7.75 5.81 -7.12
C ALA A 3 -7.04 6.62 -6.03
N GLU A 4 -7.17 6.23 -4.77
CA GLU A 4 -6.49 6.85 -3.61
C GLU A 4 -4.97 6.66 -3.72
N LEU A 5 -4.52 5.44 -4.01
CA LEU A 5 -3.10 5.13 -4.15
C LEU A 5 -2.50 5.77 -5.41
N VAL A 6 -3.23 5.79 -6.53
CA VAL A 6 -2.82 6.54 -7.73
C VAL A 6 -2.76 8.03 -7.42
N GLY A 7 -3.71 8.59 -6.66
CA GLY A 7 -3.70 9.98 -6.21
C GLY A 7 -2.48 10.31 -5.34
N VAL A 8 -2.20 9.49 -4.33
CA VAL A 8 -1.04 9.65 -3.45
C VAL A 8 0.27 9.50 -4.21
N VAL A 9 0.41 8.47 -5.06
CA VAL A 9 1.61 8.24 -5.87
C VAL A 9 1.82 9.36 -6.90
N THR A 10 0.75 9.85 -7.53
CA THR A 10 0.81 10.99 -8.46
C THR A 10 1.24 12.25 -7.72
N THR A 11 0.63 12.53 -6.57
CA THR A 11 0.99 13.67 -5.72
C THR A 11 2.44 13.57 -5.28
N LEU A 12 2.89 12.38 -4.90
CA LEU A 12 4.26 12.10 -4.49
C LEU A 12 5.26 12.30 -5.64
N ILE A 13 4.94 11.83 -6.86
CA ILE A 13 5.75 12.07 -8.06
C ILE A 13 5.84 13.56 -8.36
N ILE A 14 4.74 14.30 -8.24
CA ILE A 14 4.71 15.75 -8.43
C ILE A 14 5.57 16.46 -7.38
N VAL A 15 5.43 16.11 -6.10
CA VAL A 15 6.20 16.70 -4.99
C VAL A 15 7.69 16.40 -5.15
N VAL A 16 8.06 15.17 -5.51
CA VAL A 16 9.44 14.77 -5.78
C VAL A 16 10.00 15.45 -7.01
N GLY A 17 9.21 15.54 -8.08
CA GLY A 17 9.57 16.26 -9.30
C GLY A 17 9.83 17.73 -9.03
N LEU A 18 8.98 18.38 -8.23
CA LEU A 18 9.15 19.77 -7.78
C LEU A 18 10.39 19.95 -6.90
N LEU A 19 10.62 19.08 -5.93
CA LEU A 19 11.79 19.14 -5.05
C LEU A 19 13.10 18.89 -5.82
N GLY A 20 13.10 17.93 -6.75
CA GLY A 20 14.24 17.61 -7.59
C GLY A 20 14.59 18.74 -8.57
N SER A 21 13.57 19.32 -9.21
CA SER A 21 13.74 20.46 -10.12
C SER A 21 14.17 21.72 -9.36
N ALA A 22 13.61 21.99 -8.17
CA ALA A 22 14.05 23.07 -7.31
C ALA A 22 15.51 22.91 -6.85
N GLY A 23 15.90 21.70 -6.43
CA GLY A 23 17.28 21.40 -6.03
C GLY A 23 18.28 21.57 -7.18
N TYR A 24 17.90 21.14 -8.39
CA TYR A 24 18.70 21.35 -9.60
C TYR A 24 18.85 22.84 -9.92
N LEU A 25 17.76 23.61 -9.90
CA LEU A 25 17.77 25.05 -10.14
C LEU A 25 18.64 25.80 -9.11
N ILE A 26 18.54 25.46 -7.83
CA ILE A 26 19.33 26.09 -6.76
C ILE A 26 20.83 25.78 -6.92
N SER A 27 21.18 24.54 -7.23
CA SER A 27 22.57 24.15 -7.53
C SER A 27 23.11 24.91 -8.74
N GLN A 28 22.28 25.08 -9.77
CA GLN A 28 22.64 25.76 -11.00
C GLN A 28 22.83 27.28 -10.81
N VAL A 29 21.93 27.95 -10.08
CA VAL A 29 22.05 29.38 -9.75
C VAL A 29 23.32 29.67 -8.95
N ARG A 30 23.76 28.73 -8.11
CA ARG A 30 25.00 28.85 -7.34
C ARG A 30 26.27 28.58 -8.16
N SER A 31 26.18 27.86 -9.27
CA SER A 31 27.37 27.36 -9.97
C SER A 31 27.97 28.33 -11.00
N GLN A 32 27.25 29.34 -11.49
CA GLN A 32 27.67 30.24 -12.62
C GLN A 32 28.37 29.52 -13.80
N ARG A 33 28.14 28.22 -13.99
CA ARG A 33 28.78 27.42 -15.05
C ARG A 33 27.89 27.42 -16.28
N SER A 34 28.49 27.74 -17.42
CA SER A 34 27.84 27.61 -18.72
C SER A 34 27.37 26.17 -18.95
N LEU A 35 26.15 26.05 -19.50
CA LEU A 35 25.46 24.80 -19.79
C LEU A 35 26.23 23.97 -20.83
N ARG A 36 27.23 23.22 -20.38
CA ARG A 36 27.76 22.06 -21.12
C ARG A 36 27.07 20.82 -20.56
N PHE A 37 25.90 20.50 -21.11
CA PHE A 37 25.23 19.23 -20.85
C PHE A 37 26.14 18.09 -21.29
N SER A 38 26.91 17.54 -20.35
CA SER A 38 27.67 16.33 -20.59
C SER A 38 26.68 15.16 -20.61
N LEU A 39 26.70 14.36 -21.68
CA LEU A 39 25.92 13.12 -21.82
C LEU A 39 26.05 12.22 -20.58
N ALA A 40 27.25 12.20 -19.98
CA ALA A 40 27.52 11.44 -18.77
C ALA A 40 26.75 11.97 -17.54
N GLY A 41 26.58 13.28 -17.39
CA GLY A 41 25.80 13.88 -16.31
C GLY A 41 24.32 13.55 -16.40
N PHE A 42 23.77 13.59 -17.62
CA PHE A 42 22.39 13.19 -17.89
C PHE A 42 22.17 11.70 -17.55
N LEU A 43 23.08 10.82 -17.98
CA LEU A 43 23.02 9.40 -17.67
C LEU A 43 23.02 9.14 -16.16
N VAL A 44 23.88 9.83 -15.40
CA VAL A 44 23.91 9.70 -13.94
C VAL A 44 22.56 10.06 -13.34
N VAL A 45 22.00 11.22 -13.68
CA VAL A 45 20.69 11.66 -13.16
C VAL A 45 19.59 10.66 -13.53
N TYR A 46 19.54 10.22 -14.79
CA TYR A 46 18.60 9.20 -15.25
C TYR A 46 18.65 7.95 -14.40
N VAL A 47 19.84 7.41 -14.15
CA VAL A 47 19.99 6.18 -13.36
C VAL A 47 19.53 6.38 -11.91
N TYR A 48 19.76 7.56 -11.30
CA TYR A 48 19.24 7.87 -9.96
C TYR A 48 17.72 7.94 -9.92
N VAL A 49 17.10 8.58 -10.90
CA VAL A 49 15.63 8.68 -11.02
C VAL A 49 15.01 7.31 -11.26
N ALA A 50 15.58 6.52 -12.17
CA ALA A 50 15.08 5.18 -12.48
C ALA A 50 15.26 4.21 -11.30
N ALA A 51 16.36 4.31 -10.55
CA ALA A 51 16.52 3.55 -9.30
C ALA A 51 15.47 3.97 -8.26
N PHE A 52 15.20 5.27 -8.09
CA PHE A 52 14.14 5.74 -7.20
C PHE A 52 12.77 5.17 -7.62
N ALA A 53 12.41 5.29 -8.90
CA ALA A 53 11.16 4.77 -9.43
C ALA A 53 11.03 3.25 -9.24
N GLY A 54 12.08 2.49 -9.52
CA GLY A 54 12.11 1.04 -9.30
C GLY A 54 11.88 0.67 -7.83
N MET A 55 12.54 1.38 -6.90
CA MET A 55 12.35 1.18 -5.46
C MET A 55 10.92 1.52 -5.02
N LEU A 56 10.35 2.59 -5.56
CA LEU A 56 8.97 3.00 -5.26
C LEU A 56 7.96 1.95 -5.75
N VAL A 57 8.11 1.47 -6.99
CA VAL A 57 7.28 0.37 -7.53
C VAL A 57 7.44 -0.90 -6.71
N THR A 58 8.67 -1.21 -6.28
CA THR A 58 8.94 -2.34 -5.37
C THR A 58 8.16 -2.21 -4.07
N ALA A 59 8.19 -1.04 -3.44
CA ALA A 59 7.52 -0.80 -2.17
C ALA A 59 6.00 -0.86 -2.31
N ILE A 60 5.44 -0.30 -3.39
CA ILE A 60 4.00 -0.36 -3.68
C ILE A 60 3.55 -1.82 -3.89
N GLY A 61 4.26 -2.56 -4.74
CA GLY A 61 3.97 -3.97 -4.99
C GLY A 61 4.14 -4.82 -3.72
N GLY A 62 5.22 -4.56 -2.96
CA GLY A 62 5.49 -5.20 -1.69
C GLY A 62 4.36 -4.98 -0.68
N SER A 63 3.82 -3.76 -0.58
CA SER A 63 2.68 -3.46 0.29
C SER A 63 1.44 -4.26 -0.11
N GLN A 64 1.12 -4.34 -1.40
CA GLN A 64 -0.01 -5.15 -1.87
C GLN A 64 0.19 -6.64 -1.56
N ALA A 65 1.40 -7.18 -1.76
CA ALA A 65 1.72 -8.56 -1.44
C ALA A 65 1.66 -8.84 0.07
N VAL A 66 2.12 -7.90 0.90
CA VAL A 66 2.01 -7.98 2.37
C VAL A 66 0.54 -7.93 2.78
N ASN A 67 -0.29 -7.05 2.21
CA ASN A 67 -1.72 -6.99 2.51
C ASN A 67 -2.41 -8.33 2.18
N ALA A 68 -2.09 -8.91 1.02
CA ALA A 68 -2.58 -10.24 0.67
C ALA A 68 -2.06 -11.32 1.64
N GLY A 69 -0.81 -11.23 2.10
CA GLY A 69 -0.27 -12.11 3.14
C GLY A 69 -1.01 -11.99 4.47
N LEU A 70 -1.33 -10.77 4.91
CA LEU A 70 -2.11 -10.52 6.14
C LEU A 70 -3.49 -11.18 6.08
N SER A 71 -4.07 -11.35 4.89
CA SER A 71 -5.37 -12.01 4.74
C SER A 71 -5.36 -13.48 5.19
N LYS A 72 -4.18 -14.12 5.12
CA LYS A 72 -3.98 -15.52 5.53
C LYS A 72 -3.52 -15.65 6.98
N ILE A 73 -2.84 -14.64 7.51
CA ILE A 73 -2.28 -14.66 8.88
C ILE A 73 -3.31 -14.16 9.89
N ILE A 74 -4.02 -13.07 9.54
CA ILE A 74 -5.02 -12.42 10.40
C ILE A 74 -6.40 -12.88 9.95
N SER A 75 -6.92 -12.30 8.86
CA SER A 75 -8.20 -12.69 8.25
C SER A 75 -8.40 -11.96 6.92
N ALA A 76 -9.21 -12.53 6.02
CA ALA A 76 -9.49 -11.89 4.74
C ALA A 76 -10.26 -10.58 4.88
N GLU A 77 -11.17 -10.50 5.86
CA GLU A 77 -11.91 -9.28 6.23
C GLU A 77 -10.98 -8.18 6.75
N PHE A 78 -9.87 -8.50 7.42
CA PHE A 78 -8.89 -7.51 7.84
C PHE A 78 -8.23 -6.83 6.63
N SER A 79 -7.87 -7.61 5.61
CA SER A 79 -7.14 -7.13 4.43
C SER A 79 -8.02 -6.48 3.35
N TYR A 80 -9.29 -6.89 3.24
CA TYR A 80 -10.17 -6.49 2.15
C TYR A 80 -11.52 -5.93 2.60
N GLY A 81 -11.82 -5.98 3.90
CA GLY A 81 -13.13 -5.63 4.45
C GLY A 81 -14.13 -6.76 4.21
N ARG A 82 -15.30 -6.67 4.84
CA ARG A 82 -16.35 -7.68 4.69
C ARG A 82 -17.73 -7.07 4.91
N GLU A 83 -18.70 -7.51 4.12
CA GLU A 83 -20.12 -7.28 4.39
C GLU A 83 -20.59 -8.18 5.55
N VAL A 84 -21.23 -7.59 6.55
CA VAL A 84 -21.83 -8.35 7.64
C VAL A 84 -23.03 -9.13 7.10
N ILE A 85 -23.08 -10.45 7.31
CA ILE A 85 -24.21 -11.30 6.91
C ILE A 85 -24.78 -11.95 8.18
N ARG A 86 -25.99 -11.53 8.61
CA ARG A 86 -26.64 -12.05 9.82
C ARG A 86 -27.51 -13.26 9.51
N GLU A 87 -27.39 -14.32 10.32
CA GLU A 87 -28.35 -15.42 10.33
C GLU A 87 -29.75 -14.90 10.74
N PRO A 88 -30.83 -15.19 9.98
CA PRO A 88 -32.17 -14.80 10.37
C PRO A 88 -32.50 -15.43 11.72
N SER A 89 -32.78 -14.59 12.72
CA SER A 89 -33.04 -15.08 14.08
C SER A 89 -34.45 -15.66 14.17
N LEU A 90 -34.60 -16.82 14.82
CA LEU A 90 -35.90 -17.47 15.04
C LEU A 90 -36.91 -16.54 15.76
N ALA A 91 -36.43 -15.59 16.56
CA ALA A 91 -37.25 -14.59 17.25
C ALA A 91 -37.94 -13.58 16.30
N GLU A 92 -37.37 -13.34 15.12
CA GLU A 92 -37.96 -12.45 14.10
C GLU A 92 -39.10 -13.14 13.35
N SER A 93 -39.06 -14.47 13.24
CA SER A 93 -40.17 -15.29 12.75
C SER A 93 -41.34 -15.30 13.74
N GLU A 94 -41.10 -15.43 15.06
CA GLU A 94 -42.19 -15.35 16.05
C GLU A 94 -42.89 -13.97 16.08
N ALA A 95 -42.16 -12.88 15.84
CA ALA A 95 -42.70 -11.52 15.84
C ALA A 95 -43.61 -11.21 14.62
N LEU A 96 -43.48 -11.96 13.52
CA LEU A 96 -44.28 -11.78 12.29
C LEU A 96 -45.63 -12.51 12.32
N GLY A 97 -46.01 -13.12 13.45
CA GLY A 97 -47.37 -13.60 13.69
C GLY A 97 -47.74 -14.91 12.96
N PHE A 98 -46.78 -15.80 12.77
CA PHE A 98 -47.04 -17.14 12.24
C PHE A 98 -47.81 -17.98 13.28
N SER A 99 -49.10 -18.22 13.01
CA SER A 99 -49.97 -19.05 13.84
C SER A 99 -49.90 -20.52 13.38
N ASN A 100 -50.06 -21.45 14.34
CA ASN A 100 -49.73 -22.89 14.32
C ASN A 100 -50.37 -23.81 13.24
N THR A 101 -50.75 -23.33 12.05
CA THR A 101 -51.47 -24.15 11.05
C THR A 101 -50.67 -24.53 9.79
N ASP A 102 -49.52 -23.89 9.51
CA ASP A 102 -48.74 -24.15 8.28
C ASP A 102 -47.28 -24.56 8.54
N SER A 103 -47.09 -25.64 9.31
CA SER A 103 -45.77 -26.18 9.68
C SER A 103 -44.89 -26.55 8.47
N GLN A 104 -45.51 -26.79 7.30
CA GLN A 104 -44.81 -27.12 6.06
C GLN A 104 -44.37 -25.88 5.28
N ALA A 105 -45.17 -24.80 5.27
CA ALA A 105 -44.83 -23.54 4.60
C ALA A 105 -43.73 -22.78 5.36
N GLU A 106 -43.82 -22.76 6.69
CA GLU A 106 -42.79 -22.17 7.57
C GLU A 106 -41.45 -22.92 7.44
N ARG A 107 -41.48 -24.26 7.38
CA ARG A 107 -40.28 -25.07 7.17
C ARG A 107 -39.67 -24.83 5.79
N SER A 108 -40.47 -24.64 4.74
CA SER A 108 -39.93 -24.26 3.43
C SER A 108 -39.31 -22.85 3.43
N GLN A 109 -39.93 -21.90 4.12
CA GLN A 109 -39.43 -20.53 4.19
C GLN A 109 -38.10 -20.44 4.95
N ILE A 110 -37.97 -21.12 6.10
CA ILE A 110 -36.71 -21.20 6.86
C ILE A 110 -35.61 -21.87 6.03
N LEU A 111 -35.93 -22.92 5.28
CA LEU A 111 -34.97 -23.58 4.40
C LEU A 111 -34.53 -22.68 3.24
N ASP A 112 -35.44 -21.89 2.66
CA ASP A 112 -35.11 -20.97 1.58
C ASP A 112 -34.32 -19.75 2.09
N ASP A 113 -34.61 -19.24 3.28
CA ASP A 113 -33.83 -18.19 3.95
C ASP A 113 -32.43 -18.68 4.32
N ALA A 114 -32.31 -19.90 4.87
CA ALA A 114 -31.02 -20.51 5.18
C ALA A 114 -30.18 -20.73 3.90
N ARG A 115 -30.80 -21.17 2.79
CA ARG A 115 -30.13 -21.27 1.49
C ARG A 115 -29.71 -19.91 0.95
N GLY A 116 -30.58 -18.90 1.08
CA GLY A 116 -30.31 -17.52 0.68
C GLY A 116 -29.11 -16.95 1.42
N LEU A 117 -29.07 -17.14 2.74
CA LEU A 117 -27.95 -16.74 3.58
C LEU A 117 -26.65 -17.43 3.20
N GLN A 118 -26.68 -18.76 3.08
CA GLN A 118 -25.51 -19.54 2.69
C GLN A 118 -24.96 -19.06 1.34
N SER A 119 -25.84 -18.79 0.37
CA SER A 119 -25.43 -18.27 -0.93
C SER A 119 -24.75 -16.90 -0.86
N ARG A 120 -25.13 -16.04 0.10
CA ARG A 120 -24.46 -14.73 0.32
C ARG A 120 -23.09 -14.92 0.95
N ILE A 121 -22.99 -15.78 1.96
CA ILE A 121 -21.72 -16.11 2.62
C ILE A 121 -20.74 -16.71 1.60
N ASP A 122 -21.21 -17.63 0.75
CA ASP A 122 -20.39 -18.27 -0.28
C ASP A 122 -19.91 -17.25 -1.33
N ARG A 123 -20.77 -16.31 -1.74
CA ARG A 123 -20.39 -15.22 -2.66
C ARG A 123 -19.34 -14.29 -2.05
N GLU A 124 -19.51 -13.89 -0.80
CA GLU A 124 -18.57 -12.99 -0.13
C GLU A 124 -17.22 -13.69 0.10
N ASN A 125 -17.23 -14.96 0.50
CA ASN A 125 -16.00 -15.75 0.59
C ASN A 125 -15.31 -15.91 -0.77
N GLN A 126 -16.07 -16.11 -1.84
CA GLN A 126 -15.54 -16.17 -3.19
C GLN A 126 -14.93 -14.83 -3.62
N ARG A 127 -15.59 -13.71 -3.33
CA ARG A 127 -15.07 -12.36 -3.58
C ARG A 127 -13.74 -12.15 -2.86
N LEU A 128 -13.68 -12.49 -1.57
CA LEU A 128 -12.46 -12.36 -0.77
C LEU A 128 -11.31 -13.23 -1.29
N ASP A 129 -11.59 -14.44 -1.79
CA ASP A 129 -10.57 -15.30 -2.41
C ASP A 129 -10.05 -14.69 -3.74
N ILE A 130 -10.94 -14.10 -4.53
CA ILE A 130 -10.55 -13.39 -5.76
C ILE A 130 -9.68 -12.17 -5.43
N ASP A 131 -10.12 -11.32 -4.51
CA ASP A 131 -9.39 -10.12 -4.10
C ASP A 131 -8.01 -10.47 -3.50
N PHE A 132 -7.93 -11.55 -2.73
CA PHE A 132 -6.68 -12.15 -2.26
C PHE A 132 -5.74 -12.52 -3.42
N ARG A 133 -6.22 -13.34 -4.36
CA ARG A 133 -5.39 -13.83 -5.48
C ARG A 133 -4.93 -12.68 -6.37
N VAL A 134 -5.84 -11.77 -6.73
CA VAL A 134 -5.53 -10.63 -7.58
C VAL A 134 -4.52 -9.72 -6.88
N GLY A 135 -4.77 -9.37 -5.61
CA GLY A 135 -3.85 -8.54 -4.83
C GLY A 135 -2.47 -9.15 -4.66
N LEU A 136 -2.40 -10.47 -4.41
CA LEU A 136 -1.13 -11.19 -4.29
C LEU A 136 -0.34 -11.17 -5.60
N TRP A 137 -0.97 -11.56 -6.71
CA TRP A 137 -0.30 -11.65 -8.01
C TRP A 137 0.10 -10.28 -8.53
N GLN A 138 -0.78 -9.28 -8.42
CA GLN A 138 -0.47 -7.92 -8.83
C GLN A 138 0.63 -7.32 -7.96
N GLY A 139 0.54 -7.49 -6.64
CA GLY A 139 1.56 -7.02 -5.71
C GLY A 139 2.92 -7.65 -5.99
N LEU A 140 2.97 -8.98 -6.13
CA LEU A 140 4.20 -9.71 -6.42
C LEU A 140 4.80 -9.33 -7.78
N ALA A 141 3.98 -9.24 -8.83
CA ALA A 141 4.44 -8.84 -10.16
C ALA A 141 5.03 -7.43 -10.16
N LEU A 142 4.35 -6.48 -9.51
CA LEU A 142 4.86 -5.12 -9.33
C LEU A 142 6.14 -5.10 -8.50
N ALA A 143 6.19 -5.85 -7.40
CA ALA A 143 7.35 -5.91 -6.53
C ALA A 143 8.59 -6.44 -7.26
N ILE A 144 8.44 -7.56 -7.97
CA ILE A 144 9.53 -8.16 -8.75
C ILE A 144 9.96 -7.23 -9.88
N THR A 145 9.02 -6.64 -10.62
CA THR A 145 9.34 -5.73 -11.71
C THR A 145 10.09 -4.50 -11.20
N GLY A 146 9.60 -3.88 -10.12
CA GLY A 146 10.27 -2.77 -9.46
C GLY A 146 11.67 -3.15 -8.96
N ALA A 147 11.81 -4.33 -8.36
CA ALA A 147 13.08 -4.80 -7.81
C ALA A 147 14.12 -5.06 -8.91
N VAL A 148 13.68 -5.59 -10.06
CA VAL A 148 14.52 -5.79 -11.24
C VAL A 148 14.98 -4.44 -11.80
N ILE A 149 14.06 -3.48 -11.97
CA ILE A 149 14.39 -2.11 -12.42
C ILE A 149 15.37 -1.46 -11.44
N TYR A 150 15.08 -1.51 -10.14
CA TYR A 150 15.96 -0.99 -9.10
C TYR A 150 17.33 -1.64 -9.14
N GLY A 151 17.39 -2.97 -9.25
CA GLY A 151 18.62 -3.76 -9.29
C GLY A 151 19.50 -3.41 -10.48
N PHE A 152 18.94 -3.34 -11.69
CA PHE A 152 19.69 -2.94 -12.88
C PHE A 152 20.24 -1.52 -12.78
N HIS A 153 19.44 -0.58 -12.29
CA HIS A 153 19.90 0.80 -12.14
C HIS A 153 20.88 0.95 -10.97
N LEU A 154 20.73 0.17 -9.90
CA LEU A 154 21.71 0.11 -8.82
C LEU A 154 23.05 -0.44 -9.34
N ALA A 155 23.03 -1.52 -10.12
CA ALA A 155 24.22 -2.07 -10.77
C ALA A 155 24.87 -1.03 -11.70
N ALA A 156 24.07 -0.34 -12.51
CA ALA A 156 24.57 0.76 -13.34
C ALA A 156 25.26 1.84 -12.49
N ARG A 157 24.67 2.26 -11.35
CA ARG A 157 25.32 3.23 -10.44
C ARG A 157 26.67 2.75 -9.92
N LEU A 158 26.77 1.47 -9.60
CA LEU A 158 28.02 0.86 -9.12
C LEU A 158 29.07 0.83 -10.24
N LEU A 159 28.66 0.52 -11.48
CA LEU A 159 29.53 0.49 -12.65
C LEU A 159 29.98 1.87 -13.13
N LEU A 160 29.17 2.93 -12.93
CA LEU A 160 29.54 4.30 -13.28
C LEU A 160 30.70 4.88 -12.44
N GLY A 161 31.19 4.18 -11.42
CA GLY A 161 32.46 4.45 -10.74
C GLY A 161 32.65 5.90 -10.29
N SER A 162 33.76 6.53 -10.71
CA SER A 162 34.12 7.91 -10.33
C SER A 162 33.23 8.98 -10.97
N VAL A 163 32.65 8.71 -12.14
CA VAL A 163 31.78 9.64 -12.89
C VAL A 163 30.39 9.72 -12.25
N GLY A 164 29.90 8.62 -11.69
CA GLY A 164 28.64 8.55 -10.93
C GLY A 164 28.72 9.07 -9.48
N ARG A 165 29.91 9.46 -9.03
CA ARG A 165 30.22 9.79 -7.64
C ARG A 165 29.98 11.26 -7.31
N MET A 166 28.91 11.84 -7.86
CA MET A 166 28.48 13.19 -7.52
C MET A 166 27.83 13.19 -6.14
N ARG A 167 28.58 13.69 -5.15
CA ARG A 167 28.15 13.75 -3.74
C ARG A 167 26.79 14.45 -3.61
N GLU A 168 26.60 15.55 -4.33
CA GLU A 168 25.37 16.35 -4.31
C GLU A 168 24.17 15.58 -4.83
N LEU A 169 24.29 14.85 -5.95
CA LEU A 169 23.21 14.03 -6.49
C LEU A 169 22.85 12.87 -5.56
N ARG A 170 23.86 12.19 -5.00
CA ARG A 170 23.63 11.16 -3.98
C ARG A 170 22.91 11.74 -2.77
N MET A 171 23.26 12.97 -2.39
CA MET A 171 22.66 13.64 -1.26
C MET A 171 21.20 13.96 -1.52
N GLY A 172 20.91 14.60 -2.66
CA GLY A 172 19.56 14.91 -3.10
C GLY A 172 18.69 13.66 -3.22
N TYR A 173 19.23 12.58 -3.81
CA TYR A 173 18.55 11.30 -3.90
C TYR A 173 18.14 10.75 -2.53
N LEU A 174 19.05 10.73 -1.55
CA LEU A 174 18.74 10.25 -0.20
C LEU A 174 17.73 11.16 0.51
N CYS A 175 17.82 12.48 0.33
CA CYS A 175 16.85 13.42 0.88
C CYS A 175 15.45 13.23 0.30
N VAL A 176 15.36 13.04 -1.03
CA VAL A 176 14.09 12.76 -1.72
C VAL A 176 13.50 11.43 -1.26
N MET A 177 14.29 10.36 -1.22
CA MET A 177 13.83 9.08 -0.68
C MET A 177 13.35 9.23 0.77
N LEU A 178 14.12 9.94 1.61
CA LEU A 178 13.75 10.13 3.00
C LEU A 178 12.42 10.86 3.13
N ALA A 179 12.23 11.94 2.37
CA ALA A 179 11.00 12.72 2.38
C ALA A 179 9.80 11.85 1.96
N VAL A 180 9.95 11.10 0.88
CA VAL A 180 8.90 10.23 0.33
C VAL A 180 8.52 9.11 1.30
N PHE A 181 9.49 8.25 1.64
CA PHE A 181 9.23 7.07 2.46
C PHE A 181 8.90 7.48 3.90
N GLY A 182 9.50 8.57 4.39
CA GLY A 182 9.21 9.14 5.70
C GLY A 182 7.80 9.71 5.79
N LEU A 183 7.37 10.50 4.80
CA LEU A 183 6.01 11.05 4.77
C LEU A 183 4.96 9.93 4.75
N VAL A 184 5.10 8.95 3.87
CA VAL A 184 4.18 7.80 3.81
C VAL A 184 4.15 7.06 5.16
N SER A 185 5.31 6.82 5.78
CA SER A 185 5.38 6.11 7.07
C SER A 185 4.76 6.92 8.21
N ILE A 186 5.05 8.23 8.31
CA ILE A 186 4.53 9.12 9.35
C ILE A 186 3.01 9.22 9.28
N LEU A 187 2.43 9.26 8.07
CA LEU A 187 0.98 9.28 7.88
C LEU A 187 0.34 7.90 8.13
N SER A 188 1.00 6.82 7.68
CA SER A 188 0.43 5.48 7.74
C SER A 188 0.46 4.88 9.15
N ILE A 189 1.42 5.24 10.01
CA ILE A 189 1.50 4.71 11.39
C ILE A 189 0.25 5.04 12.22
N PRO A 190 -0.15 6.32 12.40
CA PRO A 190 -1.34 6.63 13.18
C PRO A 190 -2.62 6.13 12.50
N ALA A 191 -2.70 6.20 11.17
CA ALA A 191 -3.83 5.67 10.42
C ALA A 191 -3.98 4.15 10.61
N ALA A 192 -2.89 3.39 10.57
CA ALA A 192 -2.90 1.94 10.81
C ALA A 192 -3.44 1.61 12.21
N VAL A 193 -3.05 2.37 13.23
CA VAL A 193 -3.57 2.19 14.59
C VAL A 193 -5.07 2.49 14.63
N ALA A 194 -5.50 3.62 14.06
CA ALA A 194 -6.91 4.03 14.04
C ALA A 194 -7.79 3.01 13.30
N GLU A 195 -7.43 2.62 12.08
CA GLU A 195 -8.19 1.67 11.26
C GLU A 195 -8.22 0.27 11.89
N THR A 196 -7.11 -0.17 12.50
CA THR A 196 -7.09 -1.46 13.21
C THR A 196 -8.04 -1.44 14.40
N MET A 197 -8.08 -0.34 15.17
CA MET A 197 -9.02 -0.20 16.29
C MET A 197 -10.46 -0.11 15.82
N GLU A 198 -10.73 0.65 14.75
CA GLU A 198 -12.05 0.75 14.13
C GLU A 198 -12.54 -0.62 13.67
N HIS A 199 -11.68 -1.40 13.00
CA HIS A 199 -11.97 -2.76 12.57
C HIS A 199 -12.34 -3.67 13.75
N LEU A 200 -11.58 -3.62 14.84
CA LEU A 200 -11.85 -4.41 16.06
C LEU A 200 -13.18 -4.00 16.71
N VAL A 201 -13.47 -2.70 16.80
CA VAL A 201 -14.71 -2.19 17.38
C VAL A 201 -15.92 -2.59 16.52
N HIS A 202 -15.81 -2.48 15.19
CA HIS A 202 -16.90 -2.85 14.28
C HIS A 202 -17.26 -4.33 14.36
N ILE A 203 -16.27 -5.22 14.49
CA ILE A 203 -16.52 -6.65 14.70
C ILE A 203 -17.34 -6.89 15.98
N THR A 204 -17.13 -6.07 17.02
CA THR A 204 -17.84 -6.20 18.30
C THR A 204 -19.19 -5.49 18.34
N SER A 205 -19.46 -4.55 17.44
CA SER A 205 -20.61 -3.65 17.46
C SER A 205 -21.46 -3.76 16.20
N ILE A 206 -21.66 -4.99 15.72
CA ILE A 206 -22.53 -5.29 14.56
C ILE A 206 -23.99 -5.02 14.95
N HIS A 207 -24.61 -3.99 14.37
CA HIS A 207 -26.00 -3.63 14.66
C HIS A 207 -26.93 -3.85 13.46
N ASN A 208 -26.47 -3.63 12.22
CA ASN A 208 -27.31 -3.81 11.03
C ASN A 208 -26.77 -4.91 10.09
N PRO A 209 -27.67 -5.65 9.41
CA PRO A 209 -27.32 -6.71 8.47
C PRO A 209 -26.73 -6.21 7.13
N ASP A 210 -26.57 -4.90 6.96
CA ASP A 210 -25.93 -4.26 5.81
C ASP A 210 -24.68 -3.45 6.21
N ASP A 211 -24.21 -3.58 7.45
CA ASP A 211 -23.00 -2.90 7.89
C ASP A 211 -21.77 -3.45 7.15
N TYR A 212 -20.88 -2.54 6.74
CA TYR A 212 -19.61 -2.89 6.12
C TYR A 212 -18.49 -2.76 7.16
N VAL A 213 -17.69 -3.80 7.32
CA VAL A 213 -16.48 -3.76 8.14
C VAL A 213 -15.32 -3.25 7.28
N PRO A 214 -14.75 -2.07 7.58
CA PRO A 214 -13.65 -1.51 6.80
C PRO A 214 -12.37 -2.34 6.93
N ALA A 215 -11.57 -2.33 5.87
CA ALA A 215 -10.28 -3.02 5.82
C ALA A 215 -9.19 -2.16 6.47
N ALA A 216 -8.45 -2.72 7.42
CA ALA A 216 -7.29 -2.07 8.03
C ALA A 216 -5.94 -2.56 7.46
N GLY A 217 -5.96 -3.74 6.83
CA GLY A 217 -4.76 -4.39 6.29
C GLY A 217 -3.95 -3.55 5.29
N PRO A 218 -4.57 -2.79 4.36
CA PRO A 218 -3.82 -1.98 3.39
C PRO A 218 -2.89 -0.95 4.04
N VAL A 219 -3.34 -0.26 5.09
CA VAL A 219 -2.54 0.77 5.76
C VAL A 219 -1.50 0.12 6.68
N VAL A 220 -1.82 -1.00 7.33
CA VAL A 220 -0.85 -1.80 8.09
C VAL A 220 0.26 -2.33 7.17
N ALA A 221 -0.09 -2.81 5.97
CA ALA A 221 0.88 -3.27 4.99
C ALA A 221 1.84 -2.15 4.55
N ASN A 222 1.33 -0.92 4.39
CA ASN A 222 2.19 0.24 4.13
C ASN A 222 3.19 0.46 5.27
N VAL A 223 2.76 0.38 6.53
CA VAL A 223 3.67 0.52 7.68
C VAL A 223 4.76 -0.56 7.65
N ILE A 224 4.39 -1.81 7.39
CA ILE A 224 5.32 -2.95 7.34
C ILE A 224 6.38 -2.77 6.24
N VAL A 225 6.02 -2.20 5.09
CA VAL A 225 6.92 -2.09 3.93
C VAL A 225 7.70 -0.77 3.89
N PHE A 226 7.01 0.37 4.06
CA PHE A 226 7.62 1.68 3.88
C PHE A 226 8.49 2.10 5.08
N THR A 227 8.12 1.72 6.31
CA THR A 227 8.85 2.13 7.52
C THR A 227 10.28 1.57 7.54
N PRO A 228 10.53 0.27 7.27
CA PRO A 228 11.90 -0.24 7.21
C PRO A 228 12.74 0.44 6.13
N ILE A 229 12.15 0.74 4.96
CA ILE A 229 12.84 1.46 3.88
C ILE A 229 13.23 2.87 4.35
N TRP A 230 12.30 3.59 4.96
CA TRP A 230 12.55 4.92 5.52
C TRP A 230 13.70 4.89 6.54
N LEU A 231 13.68 3.95 7.49
CA LEU A 231 14.74 3.81 8.50
C LEU A 231 16.11 3.50 7.87
N VAL A 232 16.16 2.62 6.88
CA VAL A 232 17.41 2.33 6.16
C VAL A 232 17.93 3.59 5.46
N VAL A 233 17.07 4.33 4.76
CA VAL A 233 17.44 5.59 4.09
C VAL A 233 17.94 6.63 5.09
N LEU A 234 17.28 6.77 6.24
CA LEU A 234 17.68 7.67 7.33
C LEU A 234 19.07 7.31 7.86
N VAL A 235 19.33 6.03 8.13
CA VAL A 235 20.65 5.57 8.59
C VAL A 235 21.72 5.83 7.54
N LEU A 236 21.43 5.59 6.26
CA LEU A 236 22.35 5.86 5.16
C LEU A 236 22.64 7.35 5.02
N LEU A 237 21.64 8.21 5.20
CA LEU A 237 21.78 9.66 5.22
C LEU A 237 22.68 10.12 6.37
N ILE A 238 22.41 9.68 7.60
CA ILE A 238 23.21 10.04 8.78
C ILE A 238 24.67 9.60 8.60
N ARG A 239 24.89 8.37 8.10
CA ARG A 239 26.25 7.88 7.80
C ARG A 239 26.94 8.72 6.74
N GLN A 240 26.21 9.21 5.74
CA GLN A 240 26.76 10.07 4.69
C GLN A 240 27.18 11.43 5.26
N VAL A 241 26.35 12.05 6.09
CA VAL A 241 26.65 13.35 6.74
C VAL A 241 27.82 13.22 7.74
N ARG A 242 27.90 12.13 8.51
CA ARG A 242 29.02 11.89 9.43
C ARG A 242 30.35 11.67 8.74
N ARG A 243 30.36 11.19 7.49
CA ARG A 243 31.61 11.02 6.71
C ARG A 243 32.10 12.33 6.10
N THR A 244 31.29 13.39 6.11
CA THR A 244 31.64 14.69 5.53
C THR A 244 32.10 15.71 6.56
N ASN A 245 31.85 15.46 7.85
CA ASN A 245 32.42 16.20 8.98
C ASN A 245 33.65 15.45 9.49
#